data_AF-A0A803L9U1-F1
#
_entry.id   AF-A0A803L9U1-F1
#
_cell.length_a   1.000
_cell.length_b   1.000
_cell.length_c   1.000
_cell.angle_alpha   90.00
_cell.angle_beta   90.00
_cell.angle_gamma   90.00
#
_symmetry.space_group_name_H-M   'P 1'
#
loop_
_entity.id
_entity.type
_entity.pdbx_description
1 polymer ?
#
loop_
_entity_poly.entity_id
_entity_poly.type
_entity_poly.pdbx_seq_one_letter_code
_entity_poly.pdbx_strand_id
1 'polypeptide(L)'
;MANIVVWMEVKAHRFDPIATKLIHELLFTDFFGKEIDNAFVEENEAQLAKVLDVYKARLAMSKYLACKYFTLADLDHMPALQYLMRTKVKQLIDERPHVSAWCKDGLTRLAWEKVWALQEKRLKWLN
;
A
#
# COMPACT_ATOMS: atom_id res chain seq x y z
N MET A 1 -1.03 -22.96 1.64
CA MET A 1 -1.73 -22.32 0.50
C MET A 1 -2.98 -21.58 0.93
N ALA A 2 -3.89 -22.16 1.73
CA ALA A 2 -5.13 -21.49 2.17
C ALA A 2 -4.93 -20.06 2.74
N ASN A 3 -3.95 -19.85 3.64
CA ASN A 3 -3.69 -18.52 4.22
C ASN A 3 -3.19 -17.48 3.20
N ILE A 4 -2.52 -17.90 2.12
CA ILE A 4 -2.08 -16.95 1.08
C ILE A 4 -3.31 -16.37 0.39
N VAL A 5 -4.24 -17.24 -0.02
CA VAL A 5 -5.50 -16.82 -0.66
C VAL A 5 -6.30 -15.91 0.27
N VAL A 6 -6.43 -16.26 1.56
CA VAL A 6 -7.14 -15.40 2.53
C VAL A 6 -6.59 -13.97 2.53
N TRP A 7 -5.26 -13.79 2.59
CA TRP A 7 -4.68 -12.45 2.64
C TRP A 7 -4.69 -11.74 1.28
N MET A 8 -4.76 -12.47 0.17
CA MET A 8 -5.06 -11.89 -1.15
C MET A 8 -6.50 -11.38 -1.23
N GLU A 9 -7.48 -12.12 -0.70
CA GLU A 9 -8.88 -11.68 -0.65
C GLU A 9 -9.08 -10.51 0.32
N VAL A 10 -8.38 -10.50 1.45
CA VAL A 10 -8.36 -9.34 2.36
C VAL A 10 -7.82 -8.11 1.63
N LYS A 11 -6.74 -8.26 0.85
CA LYS A 11 -6.21 -7.19 0.02
C LYS A 11 -7.24 -6.68 -0.97
N ALA A 12 -7.80 -7.57 -1.78
CA ALA A 12 -8.75 -7.24 -2.84
C ALA A 12 -10.01 -6.53 -2.34
N HIS A 13 -10.54 -6.94 -1.18
CA HIS A 13 -11.83 -6.45 -0.69
C HIS A 13 -11.75 -5.40 0.42
N ARG A 14 -10.64 -5.32 1.15
CA ARG A 14 -10.49 -4.41 2.30
C ARG A 14 -9.43 -3.35 2.09
N PHE A 15 -8.32 -3.67 1.45
CA PHE A 15 -7.22 -2.73 1.27
C PHE A 15 -7.33 -1.95 -0.05
N ASP A 16 -7.40 -2.67 -1.17
CA ASP A 16 -7.34 -2.09 -2.53
C ASP A 16 -8.41 -1.04 -2.83
N PRO A 17 -9.70 -1.24 -2.45
CA PRO A 17 -10.72 -0.25 -2.75
C PRO A 17 -10.46 1.11 -2.10
N ILE A 18 -9.83 1.13 -0.92
CA ILE A 18 -9.50 2.36 -0.20
C ILE A 18 -8.16 2.92 -0.68
N ALA A 19 -7.14 2.06 -0.83
CA ALA A 19 -5.84 2.44 -1.34
C ALA A 19 -5.94 3.08 -2.72
N THR A 20 -6.72 2.51 -3.63
CA THR A 20 -6.91 3.03 -5.00
C THR A 20 -7.57 4.40 -4.99
N LYS A 21 -8.58 4.63 -4.14
CA LYS A 21 -9.20 5.95 -3.97
C LYS A 21 -8.19 7.00 -3.52
N LEU A 22 -7.40 6.70 -2.49
CA LEU A 22 -6.37 7.60 -1.97
C LEU A 22 -5.27 7.87 -3.00
N ILE A 23 -4.80 6.83 -3.69
CA ILE A 23 -3.78 6.95 -4.76
C ILE A 23 -4.30 7.84 -5.89
N HIS A 24 -5.53 7.59 -6.35
CA HIS A 24 -6.14 8.41 -7.40
C HIS A 24 -6.24 9.87 -6.97
N GLU A 25 -6.79 10.11 -5.78
CA GLU A 25 -7.03 11.45 -5.29
C GLU A 25 -5.73 12.24 -5.06
N LEU A 26 -4.72 11.61 -4.48
CA LEU A 26 -3.49 12.30 -4.05
C LEU A 26 -2.39 12.33 -5.10
N LEU A 27 -2.45 11.49 -6.15
CA LEU A 27 -1.40 11.42 -7.17
C LEU A 27 -1.90 11.66 -8.60
N PHE A 28 -3.18 11.44 -8.87
CA PHE A 28 -3.71 11.49 -10.25
C PHE A 28 -4.73 12.61 -10.47
N THR A 29 -5.38 13.15 -9.43
CA THR A 29 -6.36 14.25 -9.57
C THR A 29 -5.78 15.49 -10.25
N ASP A 30 -4.54 15.87 -9.92
CA ASP A 30 -3.84 17.00 -10.56
C ASP A 30 -3.61 16.77 -12.07
N PHE A 31 -3.35 15.53 -12.50
CA PHE A 31 -3.21 15.20 -13.92
C PHE A 31 -4.49 15.43 -14.72
N PHE A 32 -5.64 15.44 -14.04
CA PHE A 32 -6.94 15.73 -14.64
C PHE A 32 -7.37 17.19 -14.45
N GLY A 33 -6.49 18.07 -13.95
CA GLY A 33 -6.77 19.48 -13.73
C GLY A 33 -7.83 19.73 -12.66
N LYS A 34 -7.99 18.80 -11.72
CA LYS A 34 -8.92 18.89 -10.59
C LYS A 34 -8.17 19.22 -9.31
N GLU A 35 -8.87 19.78 -8.34
CA GLU A 35 -8.34 20.00 -6.99
C GLU A 35 -8.59 18.78 -6.10
N ILE A 36 -7.67 18.55 -5.16
CA ILE A 36 -7.77 17.47 -4.16
C ILE A 36 -8.93 17.77 -3.19
N ASP A 37 -9.87 16.84 -3.08
CA ASP A 37 -10.91 16.84 -2.05
C ASP A 37 -10.33 16.34 -0.72
N ASN A 38 -9.94 17.28 0.14
CA ASN A 38 -9.36 16.95 1.45
C ASN A 38 -10.35 16.20 2.36
N ALA A 39 -11.65 16.46 2.29
CA ALA A 39 -12.64 15.76 3.12
C ALA A 39 -12.77 14.30 2.68
N PHE A 40 -12.77 14.04 1.37
CA PHE A 40 -12.72 12.69 0.83
C PHE A 40 -11.44 11.95 1.25
N VAL A 41 -10.29 12.64 1.23
CA VAL A 41 -9.03 12.04 1.66
C VAL A 41 -9.07 11.68 3.15
N GLU A 42 -9.49 12.59 4.02
CA GLU A 42 -9.59 12.34 5.47
C GLU A 42 -10.52 11.16 5.79
N GLU A 43 -11.66 11.06 5.10
CA GLU A 43 -12.59 9.93 5.26
C GLU A 43 -11.92 8.60 4.90
N ASN A 44 -11.22 8.53 3.76
CA ASN A 44 -10.59 7.31 3.30
C ASN A 44 -9.32 6.98 4.11
N GLU A 45 -8.59 7.97 4.60
CA GLU A 45 -7.48 7.79 5.55
C GLU A 45 -7.97 7.13 6.85
N ALA A 46 -9.09 7.59 7.40
CA ALA A 46 -9.69 6.98 8.58
C ALA A 46 -10.15 5.53 8.33
N GLN A 47 -10.66 5.21 7.13
CA GLN A 47 -11.00 3.84 6.76
C GLN A 47 -9.76 2.96 6.58
N LEU A 48 -8.72 3.47 5.92
CA LEU A 48 -7.46 2.76 5.72
C LEU A 48 -6.77 2.49 7.06
N ALA A 49 -6.78 3.43 7.99
CA ALA A 49 -6.23 3.27 9.33
C ALA A 49 -6.79 2.02 10.03
N LYS A 50 -8.12 1.80 9.97
CA LYS A 50 -8.77 0.62 10.54
C LYS A 50 -8.29 -0.69 9.90
N VAL A 51 -8.09 -0.70 8.58
CA VAL A 51 -7.53 -1.86 7.88
C VAL A 51 -6.08 -2.11 8.31
N LEU A 52 -5.29 -1.05 8.39
CA LEU A 52 -3.90 -1.13 8.83
C LEU A 52 -3.75 -1.57 10.29
N ASP A 53 -4.74 -1.32 11.15
CA ASP A 53 -4.76 -1.83 12.53
C ASP A 53 -4.91 -3.37 12.57
N VAL A 54 -5.70 -3.95 11.66
CA VAL A 54 -5.78 -5.40 11.48
C VAL A 54 -4.43 -5.95 10.99
N TYR A 55 -3.78 -5.24 10.04
CA TYR A 55 -2.47 -5.63 9.53
C TYR A 55 -1.40 -5.56 10.63
N LYS A 56 -1.42 -4.51 11.47
CA LYS A 56 -0.54 -4.37 12.63
C LYS A 56 -0.67 -5.56 13.57
N ALA A 57 -1.91 -5.93 13.94
CA ALA A 57 -2.16 -7.08 14.81
C ALA A 57 -1.65 -8.39 14.17
N ARG A 58 -1.89 -8.56 12.86
CA ARG A 58 -1.39 -9.73 12.14
C ARG A 58 0.14 -9.81 12.10
N LEU A 59 0.79 -8.71 11.75
CA LEU A 59 2.23 -8.63 11.57
C LEU A 59 3.00 -8.65 12.90
N ALA A 60 2.32 -8.40 14.02
CA ALA A 60 2.86 -8.69 15.35
C ALA A 60 2.99 -10.21 15.61
N MET A 61 2.15 -11.04 14.98
CA MET A 61 2.16 -12.50 15.15
C MET A 61 3.02 -13.24 14.12
N SER A 62 3.25 -12.63 12.96
CA SER A 62 3.89 -13.27 11.81
C SER A 62 4.68 -12.24 11.01
N LYS A 63 5.89 -12.58 10.56
CA LYS A 63 6.74 -11.65 9.80
C LYS A 63 6.06 -11.11 8.53
N TYR A 64 5.24 -11.93 7.88
CA TYR A 64 4.47 -11.58 6.69
C TYR A 64 3.01 -11.98 6.87
N LEU A 65 2.14 -11.51 5.96
CA LEU A 65 0.69 -11.62 6.11
C LEU A 65 0.24 -13.09 6.19
N ALA A 66 0.62 -13.92 5.23
CA ALA A 66 0.18 -15.31 5.20
C ALA A 66 0.93 -16.21 6.20
N CYS A 67 2.23 -16.00 6.37
CA CYS A 67 3.12 -16.84 7.18
C CYS A 67 4.47 -16.14 7.48
N LYS A 68 5.48 -16.90 7.92
CA LYS A 68 6.83 -16.38 8.23
C LYS A 68 7.69 -16.10 6.99
N TYR A 69 7.21 -16.45 5.80
CA TYR A 69 7.91 -16.25 4.51
C TYR A 69 7.16 -15.23 3.66
N PHE A 70 7.88 -14.50 2.81
CA PHE A 70 7.28 -13.59 1.85
C PHE A 70 6.54 -14.40 0.78
N THR A 71 5.28 -14.05 0.51
CA THR A 71 4.42 -14.77 -0.42
C THR A 71 3.76 -13.83 -1.43
N LEU A 72 2.97 -14.40 -2.35
CA LEU A 72 2.18 -13.60 -3.28
C LEU A 72 1.21 -12.64 -2.56
N ALA A 73 0.70 -13.03 -1.39
CA ALA A 73 -0.14 -12.17 -0.57
C ALA A 73 0.58 -10.87 -0.17
N ASP A 74 1.89 -10.90 0.07
CA ASP A 74 2.67 -9.71 0.40
C ASP A 74 3.03 -8.92 -0.87
N LEU A 75 3.49 -9.63 -1.90
CA LEU A 75 3.90 -9.03 -3.18
C LEU A 75 2.78 -8.21 -3.83
N ASP A 76 1.55 -8.71 -3.79
CA ASP A 76 0.40 -8.05 -4.43
C ASP A 76 0.05 -6.69 -3.80
N HIS A 77 0.50 -6.41 -2.57
CA HIS A 77 0.33 -5.09 -1.94
C HIS A 77 1.38 -4.06 -2.39
N MET A 78 2.54 -4.51 -2.87
CA MET A 78 3.68 -3.64 -3.14
C MET A 78 3.38 -2.50 -4.11
N PRO A 79 2.63 -2.70 -5.23
CA PRO A 79 2.31 -1.60 -6.13
C PRO A 79 1.56 -0.46 -5.43
N ALA A 80 0.51 -0.78 -4.67
CA ALA A 80 -0.29 0.21 -3.98
C ALA A 80 0.50 0.88 -2.84
N LEU A 81 1.23 0.10 -2.03
CA LEU A 81 2.08 0.64 -0.97
C LEU A 81 3.14 1.59 -1.51
N GLN A 82 3.79 1.26 -2.62
CA GLN A 82 4.80 2.11 -3.24
C GLN A 82 4.26 3.50 -3.59
N TYR A 83 3.02 3.58 -4.08
CA TYR A 83 2.36 4.85 -4.36
C TYR A 83 1.92 5.57 -3.09
N LEU A 84 1.26 4.89 -2.14
CA LEU A 84 0.83 5.50 -0.88
C LEU A 84 2.00 6.10 -0.10
N MET A 85 3.16 5.44 -0.11
CA MET A 85 4.40 5.92 0.54
C MET A 85 4.97 7.20 -0.09
N ARG A 86 4.48 7.64 -1.26
CA ARG A 86 4.82 8.92 -1.90
C ARG A 86 3.82 10.04 -1.59
N THR A 87 2.82 9.78 -0.76
CA THR A 87 1.76 10.73 -0.37
C THR A 87 1.79 10.98 1.14
N LYS A 88 0.92 11.87 1.64
CA LYS A 88 0.72 12.08 3.08
C LYS A 88 0.24 10.83 3.84
N VAL A 89 -0.38 9.86 3.15
CA VAL A 89 -0.81 8.57 3.72
C VAL A 89 0.36 7.77 4.30
N LYS A 90 1.60 8.04 3.87
CA LYS A 90 2.82 7.47 4.45
C LYS A 90 2.82 7.52 5.98
N GLN A 91 2.31 8.61 6.58
CA GLN A 91 2.25 8.77 8.04
C GLN A 91 1.45 7.64 8.71
N LEU A 92 0.31 7.23 8.14
CA LEU A 92 -0.50 6.13 8.68
C LEU A 92 0.24 4.78 8.68
N ILE A 93 1.12 4.57 7.71
CA ILE A 93 1.95 3.36 7.63
C ILE A 93 3.08 3.44 8.65
N ASP A 94 3.78 4.58 8.73
CA ASP A 94 4.92 4.79 9.63
C ASP A 94 4.55 4.68 11.11
N GLU A 95 3.38 5.17 11.51
CA GLU A 95 2.87 5.11 12.89
C GLU A 95 2.57 3.67 13.38
N ARG A 96 2.63 2.67 12.49
CA ARG A 96 2.39 1.26 12.79
C ARG A 96 3.68 0.47 12.58
N PRO A 97 4.56 0.31 13.59
CA PRO A 97 5.93 -0.20 13.40
C PRO A 97 6.03 -1.54 12.65
N HIS A 98 5.16 -2.50 12.96
CA HIS A 98 5.15 -3.79 12.25
C HIS A 98 4.73 -3.66 10.78
N VAL A 99 3.77 -2.77 10.47
CA VAL A 99 3.33 -2.48 9.10
C VAL A 99 4.42 -1.72 8.35
N SER A 100 5.00 -0.70 8.97
CA SER A 100 6.12 0.07 8.39
C SER A 100 7.31 -0.84 8.07
N ALA A 101 7.69 -1.72 9.00
CA ALA A 101 8.78 -2.67 8.79
C ALA A 101 8.48 -3.67 7.66
N TRP A 102 7.26 -4.22 7.60
CA TRP A 102 6.81 -5.09 6.51
C TRP A 102 6.81 -4.40 5.16
N CYS A 103 6.28 -3.17 5.11
CA CYS A 103 6.26 -2.35 3.90
C CYS A 103 7.69 -2.07 3.42
N LYS A 104 8.58 -1.63 4.32
CA LYS A 104 9.99 -1.40 3.99
C LYS A 104 10.66 -2.66 3.46
N ASP A 105 10.54 -3.79 4.17
CA ASP A 105 11.15 -5.06 3.76
C ASP A 105 10.66 -5.52 2.37
N GLY A 106 9.39 -5.29 2.05
CA GLY A 106 8.82 -5.59 0.73
C GLY A 106 9.31 -4.65 -0.37
N LEU A 107 9.30 -3.33 -0.13
CA LEU A 107 9.68 -2.32 -1.11
C LEU A 107 11.20 -2.28 -1.39
N THR A 108 12.04 -2.72 -0.46
CA THR A 108 13.51 -2.78 -0.65
C THR A 108 13.98 -4.14 -1.17
N ARG A 109 13.08 -5.02 -1.64
CA ARG A 109 13.50 -6.25 -2.30
C ARG A 109 14.07 -5.90 -3.67
N LEU A 110 15.24 -6.46 -4.01
CA LEU A 110 15.90 -6.25 -5.31
C LEU A 110 14.96 -6.45 -6.52
N ALA A 111 14.04 -7.43 -6.45
CA ALA A 111 13.07 -7.65 -7.51
C ALA A 111 12.06 -6.49 -7.64
N TRP A 112 11.58 -5.96 -6.52
CA TRP A 112 10.67 -4.82 -6.49
C TRP A 112 11.36 -3.53 -6.92
N GLU A 113 12.58 -3.26 -6.43
CA GLU A 113 13.36 -2.10 -6.83
C GLU A 113 13.60 -2.04 -8.34
N LYS A 114 13.83 -3.20 -8.99
CA LYS A 114 13.93 -3.29 -10.46
C LYS A 114 12.62 -2.90 -11.15
N VAL A 115 11.47 -3.39 -10.66
CA VAL A 115 10.15 -3.03 -11.19
C VAL A 115 9.90 -1.53 -11.02
N TRP A 116 10.20 -1.00 -9.84
CA TRP A 116 9.99 0.41 -9.55
C TRP A 116 10.90 1.31 -10.39
N ALA A 117 12.17 0.96 -10.58
CA ALA A 117 13.08 1.69 -11.46
C ALA A 117 12.58 1.74 -12.92
N LEU A 118 11.91 0.70 -13.41
CA LEU A 118 11.26 0.72 -14.72
C LEU A 118 10.03 1.63 -14.75
N GLN A 119 9.21 1.59 -13.69
CA GLN A 119 8.02 2.42 -13.57
C GLN A 119 8.37 3.92 -13.44
N GLU A 120 9.38 4.29 -12.65
CA GLU A 120 9.84 5.68 -12.52
C GLU A 120 10.34 6.24 -13.84
N LYS A 121 11.09 5.43 -14.61
CA LYS A 121 11.48 5.81 -15.95
C LYS A 121 10.25 6.13 -16.79
N ARG A 122 9.23 5.27 -16.78
CA ARG A 122 7.97 5.47 -17.53
C ARG A 122 7.21 6.72 -17.10
N LEU A 123 7.07 6.97 -15.79
CA LEU A 123 6.35 8.13 -15.27
C LEU A 123 7.05 9.46 -15.61
N LYS A 124 8.38 9.47 -15.70
CA LYS A 124 9.15 10.65 -16.13
C LYS A 124 8.91 11.05 -17.60
N TRP A 125 8.39 10.15 -18.45
CA TRP A 125 8.01 10.49 -19.84
C TRP A 125 6.61 11.12 -19.95
N LEU A 126 5.82 11.10 -18.87
CA LEU A 126 4.46 11.66 -18.85
C LEU A 126 4.41 13.13 -18.40
N ASN A 127 5.56 13.71 -18.05
CA ASN A 127 5.73 15.12 -17.71
C ASN A 127 6.68 15.80 -18.69
#